data_AF-A3IL85-F1
#
_entry.id   AF-A3IL85-F1
#
_cell.length_a   1.000
_cell.length_b   1.000
_cell.length_c   1.000
_cell.angle_alpha   90.00
_cell.angle_beta   90.00
_cell.angle_gamma   90.00
#
_symmetry.space_group_name_H-M   'P 1'
#
loop_
_entity.id
_entity.type
_entity.pdbx_description
1 polymer ?
#
loop_
_entity_poly.entity_id
_entity_poly.type
_entity_poly.pdbx_seq_one_letter_code
_entity_poly.pdbx_strand_id
1 'polypeptide(L)' 'MNSNNIQYVSNEEGKTVAVIIPIEIWREIESEKETAYLLKSPRNAERLNAAIEQLRNGQGIERDLIEE' A
#
# COMPACT_ATOMS: atom_id res chain seq x y z
N MET A 1 3.25 -9.34 24.57
CA MET A 1 3.11 -7.89 24.84
C MET A 1 3.40 -7.19 23.52
N ASN A 2 2.38 -6.78 22.76
CA ASN A 2 2.61 -5.98 21.54
C ASN A 2 2.98 -4.57 21.98
N SER A 3 4.28 -4.34 22.13
CA SER A 3 4.80 -3.00 22.29
C SER A 3 4.67 -2.30 20.93
N ASN A 4 3.52 -1.64 20.70
CA ASN A 4 3.35 -0.59 19.69
C ASN A 4 4.22 0.62 20.05
N ASN A 5 5.52 0.41 20.23
CA ASN A 5 6.43 1.41 20.76
C ASN A 5 6.88 2.30 19.61
N ILE A 6 5.97 3.19 19.21
CA ILE A 6 6.24 4.28 18.31
C ILE A 6 7.14 5.27 19.05
N GLN A 7 8.31 5.56 18.48
CA GLN A 7 9.24 6.54 19.04
C GLN A 7 9.28 7.77 18.17
N TYR A 8 9.29 8.94 18.79
CA TYR A 8 9.40 10.22 18.11
C TYR A 8 10.82 10.76 18.27
N VAL A 9 11.39 11.23 17.17
CA VAL A 9 12.73 11.83 17.15
C VAL A 9 12.58 13.33 16.92
N SER A 10 13.11 14.12 17.85
CA SER A 10 13.11 15.58 17.78
C SER A 10 14.50 16.15 17.50
N ASN A 11 14.55 17.30 16.83
CA ASN A 11 15.77 18.08 16.64
C ASN A 11 16.14 18.85 17.93
N GLU A 12 17.25 19.60 17.88
CA GLU A 12 17.75 20.40 19.01
C GLU A 12 16.76 21.47 19.51
N GLU A 13 15.85 21.93 18.64
CA GLU A 13 14.78 22.88 18.96
C GLU A 13 13.54 22.20 19.56
N GLY A 14 13.57 20.88 19.75
CA GLY A 14 12.45 20.08 20.26
C GLY A 14 11.38 19.75 19.22
N LYS A 15 11.55 20.13 17.95
CA LYS A 15 10.61 19.82 16.87
C LYS A 15 10.76 18.37 16.41
N THR A 16 9.65 17.62 16.38
CA THR A 16 9.62 16.27 15.83
C THR A 16 9.95 16.28 14.34
N VAL A 17 10.96 15.52 13.94
CA VAL A 17 11.44 15.42 12.56
C VAL A 17 11.31 14.01 11.97
N ALA A 18 11.23 12.98 12.82
CA ALA A 18 11.06 11.60 12.37
C ALA A 18 10.29 10.76 13.40
N VAL A 19 9.85 9.59 12.95
CA VAL A 19 9.20 8.56 13.78
C VAL A 19 9.85 7.20 13.48
N ILE A 20 10.08 6.41 14.51
CA ILE A 20 10.52 5.02 14.41
C ILE A 20 9.33 4.15 14.80
N ILE A 21 8.95 3.23 13.92
CA ILE A 21 7.79 2.36 14.10
C ILE A 21 8.19 0.89 13.92
N PRO A 22 7.46 -0.06 14.52
CA PRO A 22 7.58 -1.48 14.19
C PRO A 22 7.38 -1.74 12.69
N ILE A 23 8.07 -2.74 12.17
CA ILE A 23 8.00 -3.10 10.75
C ILE A 23 6.58 -3.49 10.32
N GLU A 24 5.78 -4.07 11.22
CA GLU A 24 4.38 -4.43 10.95
C GLU A 24 3.54 -3.18 10.67
N ILE A 25 3.67 -2.14 11.50
CA ILE A 25 2.98 -0.86 11.28
C ILE A 25 3.47 -0.18 10.00
N TRP A 26 4.77 -0.23 9.71
CA TRP A 26 5.30 0.32 8.46
C TRP A 26 4.67 -0.34 7.23
N ARG A 27 4.51 -1.67 7.23
CA ARG A 27 3.89 -2.41 6.12
C ARG A 27 2.41 -2.04 5.93
N GLU A 28 1.68 -1.80 7.01
CA GLU A 28 0.30 -1.30 6.92
C GLU A 28 0.25 0.06 6.22
N ILE A 29 1.10 1.00 6.66
CA ILE A 29 1.19 2.35 6.06
C ILE A 29 1.59 2.28 4.57
N GLU A 30 2.56 1.43 4.24
CA GLU A 30 2.99 1.21 2.86
C GLU A 30 1.86 0.66 1.99
N SER A 31 1.13 -0.35 2.49
CA SER A 31 -0.01 -0.95 1.80
C SER A 31 -1.14 0.07 1.54
N GLU A 32 -1.42 0.95 2.50
CA GLU A 32 -2.40 2.02 2.33
C GLU A 32 -1.94 3.05 1.28
N LYS A 33 -0.66 3.44 1.32
CA LYS A 33 -0.08 4.35 0.34
C LYS A 33 -0.12 3.80 -1.08
N GLU A 34 0.22 2.53 -1.26
CA GLU A 34 0.17 1.87 -2.56
C GLU A 34 -1.27 1.78 -3.08
N THR A 35 -2.22 1.42 -2.21
CA THR A 35 -3.64 1.41 -2.56
C THR A 35 -4.10 2.81 -3.00
N ALA A 36 -3.78 3.85 -2.23
CA ALA A 36 -4.11 5.23 -2.59
C ALA A 36 -3.43 5.66 -3.90
N TYR A 37 -2.20 5.23 -4.16
CA TYR A 37 -1.48 5.48 -5.40
C TYR A 37 -2.19 4.83 -6.60
N LEU A 38 -2.53 3.55 -6.51
CA LEU A 38 -3.28 2.82 -7.54
C LEU A 38 -4.63 3.48 -7.84
N LEU A 39 -5.33 3.96 -6.82
CA LEU A 39 -6.65 4.59 -6.95
C LEU A 39 -6.61 6.09 -7.28
N LYS A 40 -5.43 6.72 -7.29
CA LYS A 40 -5.27 8.17 -7.49
C LYS A 40 -5.81 8.66 -8.84
N SER A 41 -5.68 7.87 -9.89
CA SER A 41 -6.23 8.19 -11.21
C SER A 41 -7.61 7.57 -11.35
N PRO A 42 -8.69 8.34 -11.63
CA PRO A 42 -10.04 7.80 -11.78
C PRO A 42 -10.10 6.68 -12.82
N ARG A 43 -9.45 6.87 -13.97
CA ARG A 43 -9.39 5.87 -15.03
C ARG A 43 -8.65 4.59 -14.60
N ASN A 44 -7.58 4.70 -13.82
CA ASN A 44 -6.87 3.52 -13.33
C ASN A 44 -7.68 2.79 -12.25
N ALA A 45 -8.35 3.52 -11.37
CA ALA A 45 -9.24 2.97 -10.35
C ALA A 45 -10.40 2.19 -11.00
N GLU A 46 -11.07 2.77 -12.00
CA GLU A 46 -12.13 2.10 -12.77
C GLU A 46 -11.62 0.80 -13.40
N ARG A 47 -10.47 0.86 -14.10
CA ARG A 47 -9.86 -0.30 -14.75
C ARG A 47 -9.51 -1.40 -13.74
N LEU A 48 -8.92 -1.04 -12.61
CA LEU A 48 -8.49 -1.99 -11.59
C LEU A 48 -9.71 -2.66 -10.94
N ASN A 49 -10.72 -1.90 -10.56
CA ASN A 49 -11.94 -2.43 -9.96
C ASN A 49 -12.69 -3.35 -10.93
N ALA A 50 -12.84 -2.95 -12.19
CA ALA A 50 -13.46 -3.80 -13.21
C ALA A 50 -12.68 -5.11 -13.42
N ALA A 51 -11.35 -5.07 -13.42
CA ALA A 51 -10.52 -6.27 -13.51
C ALA A 51 -10.70 -7.19 -12.29
N ILE A 52 -10.77 -6.63 -11.08
CA ILE A 52 -11.04 -7.39 -9.85
C ILE A 52 -12.42 -8.07 -9.92
N GLU A 53 -13.46 -7.36 -10.37
CA GLU A 53 -14.81 -7.93 -10.53
C GLU A 53 -14.83 -9.06 -11.57
N GLN A 54 -14.17 -8.88 -12.72
CA GLN A 54 -14.05 -9.93 -13.74
C GLN A 54 -13.39 -11.19 -13.18
N LEU A 55 -12.27 -11.05 -12.45
CA LEU A 55 -11.60 -12.20 -11.82
C LEU A 55 -12.48 -12.90 -10.78
N ARG A 56 -13.19 -12.14 -9.93
CA ARG A 56 -14.14 -12.70 -8.95
C ARG A 56 -15.29 -13.46 -9.60
N ASN A 57 -15.70 -13.04 -10.79
CA ASN A 57 -16.75 -13.68 -11.57
C ASN A 57 -16.23 -14.83 -12.47
N GLY A 58 -14.96 -15.23 -12.33
CA GLY A 58 -14.37 -16.32 -13.10
C GLY A 58 -14.12 -15.98 -14.59
N GLN A 59 -14.09 -14.69 -14.93
CA GLN A 59 -13.87 -14.21 -16.30
C GLN A 59 -12.39 -14.01 -16.64
N GLY A 60 -11.49 -14.49 -15.77
CA GLY A 60 -10.05 -14.44 -16.02
C GLY A 60 -9.65 -15.33 -17.19
N ILE A 61 -8.69 -14.86 -17.99
CA ILE A 61 -8.12 -15.63 -19.10
C ILE A 61 -6.69 -15.97 -18.72
N GLU A 62 -6.41 -17.26 -18.52
CA GLU A 62 -5.05 -17.77 -18.35
C GLU A 62 -4.27 -17.59 -19.66
N ARG A 63 -3.03 -17.10 -19.55
CA ARG A 63 -2.13 -16.90 -20.68
C ARG A 63 -0.73 -17.25 -20.25
N ASP A 64 0.01 -17.87 -21.16
CA ASP A 64 1.44 -18.09 -20.99
C ASP A 64 2.19 -16.75 -20.98
N LEU A 65 3.33 -16.74 -20.29
CA LEU A 65 4.25 -15.60 -20.34
C LEU A 65 4.84 -15.49 -21.75
N ILE A 66 4.94 -14.27 -22.26
CA ILE A 66 5.64 -14.01 -23.52
C ILE A 66 7.14 -14.02 -23.19
N GLU A 67 7.89 -14.94 -23.79
CA GLU A 67 9.36 -14.94 -23.76
C GLU A 67 9.89 -13.85 -24.72
N GLU A 68 11.00 -13.18 -24.35
CA GLU A 68 11.61 -12.08 -25.12
C GLU A 68 12.15 -12.50 -26.50
#